data_AF-A0A2V7RG24-F1
#
_entry.id   AF-A0A2V7RG24-F1
#
_cell.length_a   1.000
_cell.length_b   1.000
_cell.length_c   1.000
_cell.angle_alpha   90.00
_cell.angle_beta   90.00
_cell.angle_gamma   90.00
#
_symmetry.space_group_name_H-M   'P 1'
#
loop_
_entity.id
_entity.type
_entity.pdbx_description
1 polymer ?
#
loop_
_entity_poly.entity_id
_entity_poly.type
_entity_poly.pdbx_seq_one_letter_code
_entity_poly.pdbx_strand_id
1 'polypeptide(L)'
;MALDNLRQFIAAIDAGGDLTRVEHSVSVDKEITEIADRCMKSPGGGPALLFTRPTLPGGAPSQLPVAVNLFGSEKRMALALGVACLDDIGARIAELLNLKVPDSLLGKLAMLPRLAEVAKFPPKSVSGRPPAQTMVHKGGEVDLSRLPVPICWPEDGGPYITLGGVITHDPRTGIRNVGMYRVQVLGKDTLAMHWQRHKVGAAHWREMATRGETMPVAIALGGDPASVYAASAPLPPTIDEYLFAGFLRGEPVRLAKAVTSDLE
;
A
#
# COMPACT_ATOMS: atom_id res chain seq x y z
N MET A 1 2.78 -17.52 -7.35
CA MET A 1 2.15 -16.67 -8.40
C MET A 1 1.85 -15.34 -7.74
N ALA A 2 2.17 -14.23 -8.41
CA ALA A 2 2.02 -12.92 -7.80
C ALA A 2 0.54 -12.48 -7.76
N LEU A 3 0.13 -11.78 -6.70
CA LEU A 3 -1.24 -11.32 -6.49
C LEU A 3 -1.36 -9.88 -6.98
N ASP A 4 -2.07 -9.62 -8.08
CA ASP A 4 -2.07 -8.32 -8.78
C ASP A 4 -2.94 -7.24 -8.14
N ASN A 5 -3.79 -7.57 -7.17
CA ASN A 5 -4.66 -6.61 -6.50
C ASN A 5 -5.23 -7.16 -5.19
N LEU A 6 -5.84 -6.27 -4.42
CA LEU A 6 -6.48 -6.61 -3.14
C LEU A 6 -7.55 -7.72 -3.27
N ARG A 7 -8.33 -7.76 -4.36
CA ARG A 7 -9.38 -8.79 -4.53
C ARG A 7 -8.76 -10.19 -4.64
N GLN A 8 -7.68 -10.32 -5.42
CA GLN A 8 -6.94 -11.57 -5.51
C GLN A 8 -6.30 -11.95 -4.17
N PHE A 9 -5.78 -10.98 -3.42
CA PHE A 9 -5.21 -11.27 -2.10
C PHE A 9 -6.27 -11.77 -1.10
N ILE A 10 -7.42 -11.09 -1.02
CA ILE A 10 -8.55 -11.55 -0.20
C ILE A 10 -9.00 -12.95 -0.61
N ALA A 11 -9.13 -13.21 -1.93
CA ALA A 11 -9.52 -14.53 -2.42
C ALA A 11 -8.49 -15.62 -2.09
N ALA A 12 -7.20 -15.31 -2.14
CA ALA A 12 -6.14 -16.23 -1.77
C ALA A 12 -6.14 -16.55 -0.26
N ILE A 13 -6.42 -15.55 0.59
CA ILE A 13 -6.60 -15.78 2.04
C ILE A 13 -7.84 -16.66 2.30
N ASP A 14 -8.95 -16.39 1.61
CA ASP A 14 -10.20 -17.16 1.71
C ASP A 14 -9.99 -18.63 1.31
N ALA A 15 -9.34 -18.86 0.16
CA ALA A 15 -8.96 -20.20 -0.29
C ALA A 15 -8.03 -20.94 0.69
N GLY A 16 -7.22 -20.21 1.45
CA GLY A 16 -6.36 -20.74 2.50
C GLY A 16 -7.04 -20.96 3.85
N GLY A 17 -8.36 -20.74 3.94
CA GLY A 17 -9.17 -20.92 5.15
C GLY A 17 -8.89 -19.92 6.26
N ASP A 18 -8.30 -18.76 5.93
CA ASP A 18 -7.79 -17.78 6.92
C ASP A 18 -8.53 -16.43 6.83
N LEU A 19 -9.71 -16.42 6.22
CA LEU A 19 -10.61 -15.27 6.12
C LEU A 19 -11.93 -15.57 6.84
N THR A 20 -12.34 -14.67 7.72
CA THR A 20 -13.69 -14.68 8.31
C THR A 20 -14.52 -13.56 7.68
N ARG A 21 -15.67 -13.92 7.10
CA ARG A 21 -16.66 -12.97 6.60
C ARG A 21 -17.59 -12.57 7.73
N VAL A 22 -17.58 -11.30 8.08
CA VAL A 22 -18.51 -10.73 9.05
C VAL A 22 -19.70 -10.20 8.28
N GLU A 23 -20.79 -10.97 8.34
CA GLU A 23 -22.04 -10.58 7.72
C GLU A 23 -22.85 -9.65 8.61
N HIS A 24 -22.63 -9.60 9.92
CA HIS A 24 -23.36 -8.67 10.77
C HIS A 24 -23.09 -7.21 10.37
N SER A 25 -24.06 -6.33 10.64
CA SER A 25 -23.86 -4.89 10.46
C SER A 25 -22.91 -4.39 11.53
N VAL A 26 -21.79 -3.77 11.16
CA VAL A 26 -20.77 -3.32 12.12
C VAL A 26 -20.31 -1.92 11.78
N SER A 27 -20.25 -1.05 12.80
CA SER A 27 -19.85 0.34 12.63
C SER A 27 -18.36 0.52 12.35
N VAL A 28 -18.04 1.41 11.40
CA VAL A 28 -16.66 1.89 11.24
C VAL A 28 -16.21 2.79 12.39
N ASP A 29 -17.14 3.27 13.22
CA ASP A 29 -16.84 3.99 14.44
C ASP A 29 -16.59 2.99 15.58
N LYS A 30 -15.30 2.73 15.85
CA LYS A 30 -14.72 1.87 16.90
C LYS A 30 -15.06 0.38 16.81
N GLU A 31 -16.24 -0.03 16.38
CA GLU A 31 -16.66 -1.46 16.45
C GLU A 31 -15.82 -2.38 15.56
N ILE A 32 -15.60 -2.02 14.29
CA ILE A 32 -14.70 -2.79 13.41
C ILE A 32 -13.31 -2.91 14.03
N THR A 33 -12.80 -1.81 14.61
CA THR A 33 -11.47 -1.77 15.24
C THR A 33 -11.40 -2.66 16.47
N GLU A 34 -12.39 -2.61 17.35
CA GLU A 34 -12.45 -3.46 18.55
C GLU A 34 -12.47 -4.95 18.19
N ILE A 35 -13.27 -5.34 17.19
CA ILE A 35 -13.32 -6.73 16.72
C ILE A 35 -11.97 -7.12 16.10
N ALA A 36 -11.42 -6.27 15.24
CA ALA A 36 -10.16 -6.53 14.57
C ALA A 36 -8.98 -6.63 15.55
N ASP A 37 -8.93 -5.78 16.58
CA ASP A 37 -7.89 -5.77 17.61
C ASP A 37 -7.86 -7.09 18.39
N ARG A 38 -9.03 -7.62 18.79
CA ARG A 38 -9.13 -8.94 19.44
C ARG A 38 -8.64 -10.07 18.53
N CYS A 39 -9.00 -10.04 17.26
CA CYS A 39 -8.54 -11.04 16.29
C CYS A 39 -7.02 -10.96 16.09
N MET A 40 -6.47 -9.76 15.88
CA MET A 40 -5.04 -9.51 15.73
C MET A 40 -4.21 -10.03 16.91
N LYS A 41 -4.74 -9.91 18.13
CA LYS A 41 -4.08 -10.35 19.37
C LYS A 41 -4.29 -11.83 19.69
N SER A 42 -5.07 -12.54 18.89
CA SER A 42 -5.25 -13.99 19.05
C SER A 42 -3.99 -14.75 18.60
N PRO A 43 -3.75 -15.98 19.09
CA PRO A 43 -2.62 -16.80 18.65
C PRO A 43 -2.53 -16.89 17.12
N GLY A 44 -1.33 -16.70 16.58
CA GLY A 44 -1.10 -16.70 15.13
C GLY A 44 -1.69 -15.49 14.38
N GLY A 45 -2.12 -14.43 15.10
CA GLY A 45 -2.64 -13.19 14.49
C GLY A 45 -4.13 -13.22 14.15
N GLY A 46 -4.83 -14.31 14.49
CA GLY A 46 -6.24 -14.54 14.15
C GLY A 46 -6.53 -14.51 12.64
N PRO A 47 -7.80 -14.65 12.23
CA PRO A 47 -8.18 -14.59 10.83
C PRO A 47 -8.14 -13.16 10.29
N ALA A 48 -7.94 -13.01 8.98
CA ALA A 48 -8.32 -11.79 8.29
C ALA A 48 -9.84 -11.60 8.37
N LEU A 49 -10.32 -10.35 8.38
CA LEU A 49 -11.75 -10.06 8.49
C LEU A 49 -12.24 -9.30 7.27
N LEU A 50 -13.36 -9.75 6.70
CA LEU A 50 -14.09 -9.03 5.66
C LEU A 50 -15.48 -8.67 6.17
N PHE A 51 -15.66 -7.40 6.56
CA PHE A 51 -16.96 -6.84 6.93
C PHE A 51 -17.73 -6.51 5.66
N THR A 52 -18.80 -7.26 5.43
CA THR A 52 -19.58 -7.16 4.19
C THR A 52 -20.70 -6.12 4.26
N ARG A 53 -21.12 -5.74 5.48
CA ARG A 53 -22.16 -4.73 5.74
C ARG A 53 -21.70 -3.68 6.76
N PRO A 54 -20.62 -2.93 6.50
CA PRO A 54 -20.18 -1.91 7.44
C PRO A 54 -21.15 -0.71 7.43
N THR A 55 -21.31 -0.03 8.57
CA THR A 55 -22.07 1.23 8.66
C THR A 55 -21.11 2.42 8.83
N LEU A 56 -21.39 3.50 8.11
CA LEU A 56 -20.66 4.77 8.15
C LEU A 56 -20.89 5.50 9.49
N PRO A 57 -20.08 6.53 9.82
CA PRO A 57 -20.39 7.41 10.94
C PRO A 57 -21.81 7.98 10.78
N GLY A 58 -22.65 7.83 11.81
CA GLY A 58 -24.08 8.18 11.74
C GLY A 58 -25.02 7.03 11.35
N GLY A 59 -24.50 5.82 11.11
CA GLY A 59 -25.30 4.58 11.01
C GLY A 59 -25.82 4.23 9.61
N ALA A 60 -25.58 5.06 8.60
CA ALA A 60 -25.95 4.74 7.22
C ALA A 60 -25.16 3.51 6.71
N PRO A 61 -25.77 2.62 5.91
CA PRO A 61 -25.06 1.48 5.33
C PRO A 61 -24.00 1.95 4.33
N SER A 62 -22.79 1.40 4.40
CA SER A 62 -21.77 1.62 3.38
C SER A 62 -22.04 0.76 2.16
N GLN A 63 -21.74 1.29 0.98
CA GLN A 63 -21.75 0.55 -0.28
C GLN A 63 -20.46 -0.24 -0.51
N LEU A 64 -19.45 -0.04 0.32
CA LEU A 64 -18.13 -0.65 0.20
C LEU A 64 -17.87 -1.58 1.39
N PRO A 65 -17.42 -2.82 1.16
CA PRO A 65 -16.97 -3.68 2.24
C PRO A 65 -15.66 -3.16 2.84
N VAL A 66 -15.37 -3.57 4.08
CA VAL A 66 -14.11 -3.24 4.77
C VAL A 66 -13.35 -4.52 5.06
N ALA A 67 -12.12 -4.59 4.56
CA ALA A 67 -11.21 -5.69 4.82
C ALA A 67 -10.11 -5.22 5.78
N VAL A 68 -9.91 -5.94 6.89
CA VAL A 68 -8.91 -5.63 7.93
C VAL A 68 -8.18 -6.89 8.37
N ASN A 69 -7.06 -6.69 9.09
CA ASN A 69 -6.18 -7.76 9.55
C ASN A 69 -5.54 -8.61 8.41
N LEU A 70 -5.48 -8.06 7.19
CA LEU A 70 -4.98 -8.75 6.00
C LEU A 70 -3.51 -9.18 6.11
N PHE A 71 -2.71 -8.44 6.87
CA PHE A 71 -1.27 -8.65 7.06
C PHE A 71 -0.91 -9.11 8.48
N GLY A 72 -1.90 -9.45 9.32
CA GLY A 72 -1.68 -9.66 10.75
C GLY A 72 -1.12 -11.03 11.15
N SER A 73 -0.70 -11.87 10.21
CA SER A 73 -0.04 -13.14 10.50
C SER A 73 1.14 -13.38 9.56
N GLU A 74 2.13 -14.13 10.03
CA GLU A 74 3.29 -14.51 9.22
C GLU A 74 2.87 -15.28 7.95
N LYS A 75 1.89 -16.18 8.07
CA LYS A 75 1.31 -16.92 6.94
C LYS A 75 0.74 -15.97 5.88
N ARG A 76 -0.02 -14.94 6.28
CA ARG A 76 -0.59 -13.96 5.34
C ARG A 76 0.48 -13.04 4.76
N MET A 77 1.53 -12.72 5.52
CA MET A 77 2.69 -12.00 5.00
C MET A 77 3.47 -12.81 3.95
N ALA A 78 3.70 -14.10 4.20
CA ALA A 78 4.37 -14.98 3.24
C ALA A 78 3.53 -15.10 1.95
N LEU A 79 2.21 -15.25 2.08
CA LEU A 79 1.27 -15.23 0.96
C LEU A 79 1.31 -13.90 0.18
N ALA A 80 1.28 -12.77 0.88
CA ALA A 80 1.35 -11.43 0.31
C ALA A 80 2.60 -11.22 -0.57
N LEU A 81 3.73 -11.79 -0.15
CA LEU A 81 5.03 -11.64 -0.81
C LEU A 81 5.34 -12.81 -1.76
N GLY A 82 4.46 -13.82 -1.85
CA GLY A 82 4.61 -14.94 -2.77
C GLY A 82 5.70 -15.94 -2.39
N VAL A 83 6.03 -16.06 -1.10
CA VAL A 83 7.07 -16.94 -0.57
C VAL A 83 6.49 -17.98 0.39
N ALA A 84 7.22 -19.07 0.60
CA ALA A 84 6.85 -20.08 1.61
C ALA A 84 7.31 -19.64 3.01
N CYS A 85 8.50 -19.03 3.10
CA CYS A 85 9.07 -18.50 4.33
C CYS A 85 9.55 -17.06 4.11
N LEU A 86 9.38 -16.19 5.10
CA LEU A 86 9.85 -14.81 5.01
C LEU A 86 11.39 -14.71 4.96
N ASP A 87 12.09 -15.69 5.52
CA ASP A 87 13.56 -15.75 5.48
C ASP A 87 14.10 -15.88 4.05
N ASP A 88 13.31 -16.44 3.11
CA ASP A 88 13.68 -16.50 1.69
C ASP A 88 13.91 -15.10 1.11
N ILE A 89 13.12 -14.11 1.55
CA ILE A 89 13.28 -12.71 1.14
C ILE A 89 14.52 -12.12 1.76
N GLY A 90 14.75 -12.38 3.06
CA GLY A 90 15.95 -11.94 3.77
C GLY A 90 17.23 -12.46 3.11
N ALA A 91 17.26 -13.74 2.75
CA ALA A 91 18.37 -14.36 2.03
C ALA A 91 18.59 -13.71 0.66
N ARG A 92 17.53 -13.53 -0.13
CA ARG A 92 17.61 -12.86 -1.44
C ARG A 92 18.13 -11.42 -1.34
N ILE A 93 17.70 -10.65 -0.34
CA ILE A 93 18.20 -9.28 -0.10
C ILE A 93 19.66 -9.32 0.36
N ALA A 94 20.02 -10.22 1.29
CA ALA A 94 21.39 -10.34 1.79
C ALA A 94 22.37 -10.73 0.68
N GLU A 95 21.97 -11.59 -0.26
CA GLU A 95 22.77 -11.91 -1.44
C GLU A 95 23.02 -10.70 -2.34
N LEU A 96 22.06 -9.78 -2.46
CA LEU A 96 22.23 -8.53 -3.20
C LEU A 96 23.13 -7.53 -2.46
N LEU A 97 23.01 -7.42 -1.13
CA LEU A 97 23.81 -6.49 -0.34
C LEU A 97 25.26 -6.95 -0.14
N ASN A 98 25.50 -8.27 -0.01
CA ASN A 98 26.83 -8.85 0.14
C ASN A 98 27.63 -8.93 -1.18
N LEU A 99 27.14 -8.27 -2.24
CA LEU A 99 27.88 -8.09 -3.48
C LEU A 99 29.09 -7.18 -3.24
N LYS A 100 30.19 -7.78 -2.76
CA LYS A 100 31.52 -7.21 -2.93
C LYS A 100 31.77 -7.14 -4.42
N VAL A 101 31.90 -5.93 -4.98
CA VAL A 101 32.30 -5.74 -6.38
C VAL A 101 33.66 -6.43 -6.56
N PRO A 102 33.76 -7.54 -7.31
CA PRO A 102 35.04 -8.18 -7.50
C PRO A 102 35.92 -7.28 -8.36
N ASP A 103 37.19 -7.10 -7.98
CA ASP A 103 38.14 -6.29 -8.76
C ASP A 103 38.46 -6.89 -10.14
N SER A 104 38.13 -8.17 -10.36
CA SER A 104 38.43 -8.90 -11.59
C SER A 104 37.31 -8.82 -12.64
N LEU A 105 37.70 -8.75 -13.93
CA LEU A 105 36.77 -8.76 -15.07
C LEU A 105 35.82 -9.98 -15.09
N LEU A 106 36.33 -11.16 -14.71
CA LEU A 106 35.55 -12.39 -14.59
C LEU A 106 34.49 -12.32 -13.49
N GLY A 107 34.82 -11.70 -12.35
CA GLY A 107 33.86 -11.49 -11.27
C GLY A 107 32.77 -10.49 -11.63
N LYS A 108 33.08 -9.45 -12.41
CA LYS A 108 32.07 -8.54 -12.97
C LYS A 108 31.14 -9.25 -13.97
N LEU A 109 31.66 -10.20 -14.76
CA LEU A 109 30.85 -11.03 -15.66
C LEU A 109 29.88 -11.95 -14.90
N ALA A 110 30.31 -12.51 -13.77
CA ALA A 110 29.47 -13.33 -12.89
C ALA A 110 28.35 -12.54 -12.18
N MET A 111 28.44 -11.21 -12.14
CA MET A 111 27.40 -10.33 -11.60
C MET A 111 26.29 -9.99 -12.59
N LEU A 112 26.53 -10.12 -13.90
CA LEU A 112 25.55 -9.80 -14.95
C LEU A 112 24.21 -10.53 -14.78
N PRO A 113 24.14 -11.84 -14.48
CA PRO A 113 22.87 -12.54 -14.31
C PRO A 113 22.06 -12.04 -13.10
N ARG A 114 22.73 -11.60 -12.04
CA ARG A 114 22.12 -11.13 -10.79
C ARG A 114 21.65 -9.67 -10.89
N LEU A 115 22.43 -8.82 -11.53
CA LEU A 115 21.98 -7.46 -11.92
C LEU A 115 20.82 -7.53 -12.91
N ALA A 116 20.85 -8.50 -13.83
CA ALA A 116 19.74 -8.78 -14.73
C ALA A 116 18.50 -9.33 -14.00
N GLU A 117 18.62 -9.90 -12.80
CA GLU A 117 17.47 -10.29 -11.99
C GLU A 117 16.70 -9.05 -11.52
N VAL A 118 17.39 -8.08 -10.90
CA VAL A 118 16.76 -6.84 -10.42
C VAL A 118 16.22 -6.00 -11.59
N ALA A 119 16.92 -5.99 -12.73
CA ALA A 119 16.48 -5.28 -13.94
C ALA A 119 15.20 -5.85 -14.59
N LYS A 120 14.70 -7.02 -14.16
CA LYS A 120 13.43 -7.60 -14.66
C LYS A 120 12.19 -7.01 -14.03
N PHE A 121 12.33 -6.26 -12.93
CA PHE A 121 11.19 -5.80 -12.13
C PHE A 121 10.81 -4.32 -12.24
N PRO A 122 11.27 -3.50 -13.22
CA PRO A 122 10.77 -2.14 -13.33
C PRO A 122 9.25 -2.18 -13.56
N PRO A 123 8.49 -1.28 -12.92
CA PRO A 123 7.05 -1.26 -13.06
C PRO A 123 6.65 -1.01 -14.52
N LYS A 124 5.48 -1.54 -14.89
CA LYS A 124 4.93 -1.47 -16.24
C LYS A 124 3.66 -0.63 -16.23
N SER A 125 3.52 0.28 -17.19
CA SER A 125 2.26 1.00 -17.37
C SER A 125 1.21 0.08 -17.99
N VAL A 126 -0.01 0.07 -17.45
CA VAL A 126 -1.15 -0.61 -18.07
C VAL A 126 -1.68 0.20 -19.25
N SER A 127 -2.03 -0.48 -20.35
CA SER A 127 -2.72 0.11 -21.48
C SER A 127 -4.24 0.09 -21.29
N GLY A 128 -4.93 1.05 -21.89
CA GLY A 128 -6.38 1.16 -21.80
C GLY A 128 -6.87 1.70 -20.46
N ARG A 129 -8.15 1.48 -20.16
CA ARG A 129 -8.78 1.98 -18.92
C ARG A 129 -8.52 1.00 -17.77
N PRO A 130 -7.75 1.38 -16.74
CA PRO A 130 -7.45 0.48 -15.62
C PRO A 130 -8.70 0.26 -14.74
N PRO A 131 -8.78 -0.87 -14.02
CA PRO A 131 -9.91 -1.17 -13.12
C PRO A 131 -10.17 -0.10 -12.05
N ALA A 132 -9.11 0.58 -11.58
CA ALA A 132 -9.23 1.66 -10.59
C ALA A 132 -9.93 2.92 -11.13
N GLN A 133 -10.13 3.03 -12.45
CA GLN A 133 -10.74 4.18 -13.11
C GLN A 133 -12.13 3.87 -13.67
N THR A 134 -12.78 2.78 -13.28
CA THR A 134 -14.16 2.47 -13.72
C THR A 134 -15.19 3.45 -13.17
N MET A 135 -14.95 3.98 -11.96
CA MET A 135 -15.74 5.01 -11.31
C MET A 135 -14.82 6.17 -10.93
N VAL A 136 -15.15 7.37 -11.38
CA VAL A 136 -14.31 8.57 -11.18
C VAL A 136 -15.22 9.70 -10.72
N HIS A 137 -14.92 10.26 -9.55
CA HIS A 137 -15.57 11.46 -9.01
C HIS A 137 -14.57 12.63 -9.06
N LYS A 138 -14.97 13.76 -9.64
CA LYS A 138 -14.10 14.94 -9.78
C LYS A 138 -14.80 16.21 -9.32
N GLY A 139 -14.01 17.19 -8.85
CA GLY A 139 -14.51 18.50 -8.44
C GLY A 139 -15.64 18.39 -7.41
N GLY A 140 -16.80 18.97 -7.72
CA GLY A 140 -17.96 18.99 -6.82
C GLY A 140 -18.56 17.61 -6.50
N GLU A 141 -18.25 16.57 -7.27
CA GLU A 141 -18.75 15.21 -7.04
C GLU A 141 -17.99 14.47 -5.93
N VAL A 142 -16.83 14.99 -5.51
CA VAL A 142 -15.99 14.37 -4.47
C VAL A 142 -16.67 14.48 -3.11
N ASP A 143 -16.83 13.32 -2.48
CA ASP A 143 -17.44 13.17 -1.17
C ASP A 143 -16.84 11.96 -0.43
N LEU A 144 -15.86 12.23 0.42
CA LEU A 144 -15.12 11.27 1.23
C LEU A 144 -15.99 10.62 2.31
N SER A 145 -17.14 11.20 2.68
CA SER A 145 -18.02 10.64 3.70
C SER A 145 -18.65 9.31 3.27
N ARG A 146 -18.63 9.00 1.97
CA ARG A 146 -19.10 7.74 1.39
C ARG A 146 -18.16 6.57 1.64
N LEU A 147 -16.89 6.85 1.93
CA LEU A 147 -15.90 5.83 2.21
C LEU A 147 -16.03 5.35 3.65
N PRO A 148 -16.00 4.03 3.91
CA PRO A 148 -16.06 3.47 5.26
C PRO A 148 -14.71 3.58 5.97
N VAL A 149 -14.23 4.82 6.14
CA VAL A 149 -12.97 5.12 6.83
C VAL A 149 -13.20 4.95 8.35
N PRO A 150 -12.39 4.13 9.03
CA PRO A 150 -12.60 3.86 10.45
C PRO A 150 -12.24 5.06 11.34
N ILE A 151 -13.00 5.21 12.42
CA ILE A 151 -12.57 5.96 13.62
C ILE A 151 -12.12 4.89 14.61
N CYS A 152 -10.82 4.75 14.79
CA CYS A 152 -10.27 3.57 15.45
C CYS A 152 -10.47 3.62 16.96
N TRP A 153 -10.19 4.77 17.57
CA TRP A 153 -10.12 4.90 19.02
C TRP A 153 -11.13 5.90 19.57
N PRO A 154 -11.48 5.82 20.87
CA PRO A 154 -12.42 6.74 21.50
C PRO A 154 -12.04 8.21 21.37
N GLU A 155 -10.75 8.52 21.43
CA GLU A 155 -10.22 9.89 21.43
C GLU A 155 -9.66 10.31 20.05
N ASP A 156 -9.87 9.52 19.00
CA ASP A 156 -9.49 9.93 17.65
C ASP A 156 -10.29 11.17 17.24
N GLY A 157 -9.59 12.22 16.77
CA GLY A 157 -10.20 13.46 16.29
C GLY A 157 -11.00 13.34 14.98
N GLY A 158 -11.20 12.14 14.45
CA GLY A 158 -11.95 11.86 13.24
C GLY A 158 -11.54 10.56 12.55
N PRO A 159 -12.09 10.27 11.35
CA PRO A 159 -11.74 9.08 10.58
C PRO A 159 -10.33 9.15 9.99
N TYR A 160 -9.65 8.00 9.91
CA TYR A 160 -8.31 7.93 9.33
C TYR A 160 -8.12 6.81 8.32
N ILE A 161 -7.48 7.16 7.21
CA ILE A 161 -6.91 6.22 6.26
C ILE A 161 -5.57 5.74 6.82
N THR A 162 -5.39 4.42 6.96
CA THR A 162 -4.25 3.82 7.67
C THR A 162 -3.30 3.01 6.79
N LEU A 163 -3.77 2.44 5.67
CA LEU A 163 -2.97 1.65 4.71
C LEU A 163 -2.92 2.33 3.32
N GLY A 164 -2.80 3.66 3.29
CA GLY A 164 -2.71 4.41 2.05
C GLY A 164 -1.28 4.49 1.52
N GLY A 165 -1.06 4.06 0.28
CA GLY A 165 0.18 4.33 -0.45
C GLY A 165 0.17 5.76 -0.98
N VAL A 166 0.88 6.67 -0.31
CA VAL A 166 0.98 8.09 -0.67
C VAL A 166 2.10 8.27 -1.68
N ILE A 167 1.72 8.60 -2.91
CA ILE A 167 2.59 8.72 -4.07
C ILE A 167 2.92 10.19 -4.31
N THR A 168 4.20 10.49 -4.44
CA THR A 168 4.74 11.82 -4.78
C THR A 168 5.95 11.65 -5.70
N HIS A 169 6.32 12.68 -6.43
CA HIS A 169 7.59 12.73 -7.17
C HIS A 169 8.53 13.74 -6.52
N ASP A 170 9.83 13.43 -6.50
CA ASP A 170 10.86 14.40 -6.17
C ASP A 170 10.79 15.56 -7.17
N PRO A 171 10.59 16.81 -6.71
CA PRO A 171 10.45 17.96 -7.59
C PRO A 171 11.73 18.32 -8.37
N ARG A 172 12.89 17.76 -8.00
CA ARG A 172 14.18 18.00 -8.69
C ARG A 172 14.51 16.89 -9.68
N THR A 173 14.30 15.64 -9.28
CA THR A 173 14.76 14.47 -10.06
C THR A 173 13.62 13.76 -10.80
N GLY A 174 12.37 13.98 -10.41
CA GLY A 174 11.20 13.26 -10.91
C GLY A 174 11.08 11.82 -10.38
N ILE A 175 11.98 11.38 -9.50
CA ILE A 175 11.93 10.04 -8.92
C ILE A 175 10.68 9.89 -8.06
N ARG A 176 9.98 8.77 -8.22
CA ARG A 176 8.81 8.42 -7.43
C ARG A 176 9.19 8.03 -6.00
N ASN A 177 8.32 8.41 -5.08
CA ASN A 177 8.27 7.91 -3.71
C ASN A 177 6.85 7.46 -3.38
N VAL A 178 6.71 6.26 -2.82
CA VAL A 178 5.48 5.71 -2.26
C VAL A 178 5.66 5.51 -0.76
N GLY A 179 5.02 6.34 0.06
CA GLY A 179 5.09 6.23 1.51
C GLY A 179 3.77 5.83 2.14
N MET A 180 3.81 5.03 3.20
CA MET A 180 2.64 4.75 4.01
C MET A 180 2.50 5.77 5.14
N TYR A 181 1.50 6.65 5.03
CA TYR A 181 1.22 7.69 6.02
C TYR A 181 -0.23 7.63 6.48
N ARG A 182 -0.47 7.97 7.74
CA ARG A 182 -1.82 8.15 8.28
C ARG A 182 -2.39 9.45 7.70
N VAL A 183 -3.61 9.40 7.17
CA VAL A 183 -4.28 10.56 6.57
C VAL A 183 -5.65 10.76 7.20
N GLN A 184 -5.87 11.92 7.80
CA GLN A 184 -7.14 12.24 8.46
C GLN A 184 -8.15 12.74 7.46
N VAL A 185 -9.40 12.30 7.57
CA VAL A 185 -10.51 12.91 6.84
C VAL A 185 -11.02 14.10 7.62
N LEU A 186 -10.95 15.30 7.03
CA LEU A 186 -11.41 16.55 7.65
C LEU A 186 -12.76 17.04 7.11
N GLY A 187 -13.15 16.59 5.92
CA GLY A 187 -14.39 17.01 5.27
C GLY A 187 -14.66 16.23 3.99
N LYS A 188 -15.59 16.72 3.17
CA LYS A 188 -16.03 16.02 1.95
C LYS A 188 -14.91 15.80 0.92
N ASP A 189 -13.94 16.70 0.86
CA ASP A 189 -12.87 16.72 -0.14
C ASP A 189 -11.52 17.16 0.46
N THR A 190 -11.43 17.19 1.78
CA THR A 190 -10.26 17.67 2.51
C THR A 190 -9.67 16.57 3.36
N LEU A 191 -8.36 16.36 3.20
CA LEU A 191 -7.57 15.41 3.96
C LEU A 191 -6.44 16.14 4.69
N ALA A 192 -6.10 15.70 5.90
CA ALA A 192 -4.90 16.13 6.61
C ALA A 192 -3.79 15.09 6.44
N MET A 193 -2.70 15.48 5.76
CA MET A 193 -1.54 14.62 5.57
C MET A 193 -0.63 14.64 6.80
N HIS A 194 -0.52 13.53 7.51
CA HIS A 194 0.33 13.40 8.69
C HIS A 194 1.61 12.60 8.39
N TRP A 195 2.55 13.25 7.70
CA TRP A 195 3.91 12.75 7.53
C TRP A 195 4.88 13.38 8.55
N GLN A 196 5.86 12.61 9.01
CA GLN A 196 6.90 13.16 9.89
C GLN A 196 7.93 13.94 9.06
N ARG A 197 8.59 14.94 9.68
CA ARG A 197 9.54 15.85 9.00
C ARG A 197 10.64 15.16 8.20
N HIS A 198 11.07 13.98 8.63
CA HIS A 198 12.15 13.19 8.02
C HIS A 198 11.66 12.27 6.89
N LYS A 199 10.36 12.16 6.63
CA LYS A 199 9.83 11.35 5.54
C LYS A 199 10.07 12.03 4.19
N VAL A 200 10.32 11.22 3.16
CA VAL A 200 10.67 11.70 1.81
C VAL A 200 9.55 12.55 1.21
N GLY A 201 8.28 12.13 1.29
CA GLY A 201 7.14 12.94 0.83
C GLY A 201 7.05 14.32 1.53
N ALA A 202 7.40 14.40 2.82
CA ALA A 202 7.47 15.66 3.55
C ALA A 202 8.64 16.55 3.09
N ALA A 203 9.74 15.94 2.63
CA ALA A 203 10.87 16.66 2.04
C ALA A 203 10.51 17.23 0.66
N HIS A 204 9.84 16.44 -0.19
CA HIS A 204 9.31 16.90 -1.48
C HIS A 204 8.37 18.09 -1.32
N TRP A 205 7.42 17.99 -0.38
CA TRP A 205 6.49 19.09 -0.08
C TRP A 205 7.21 20.36 0.36
N ARG A 206 8.17 20.26 1.30
CA ARG A 206 8.92 21.42 1.80
C ARG A 206 9.67 22.14 0.67
N GLU A 207 10.31 21.38 -0.20
CA GLU A 207 11.03 21.90 -1.36
C GLU A 207 10.09 22.69 -2.29
N MET A 208 8.95 22.12 -2.67
CA MET A 208 7.94 22.81 -3.48
C MET A 208 7.33 24.03 -2.77
N ALA A 209 7.10 23.94 -1.46
CA ALA A 209 6.56 25.02 -0.66
C ALA A 209 7.49 26.25 -0.63
N THR A 210 8.81 26.07 -0.70
CA THR A 210 9.76 27.21 -0.81
C THR A 210 9.56 28.04 -2.09
N ARG A 211 8.91 27.48 -3.11
CA ARG A 211 8.58 28.11 -4.38
C ARG A 211 7.10 28.52 -4.47
N GLY A 212 6.31 28.33 -3.41
CA GLY A 212 4.88 28.59 -3.40
C GLY A 212 4.07 27.61 -4.26
N GLU A 213 4.64 26.45 -4.60
CA GLU A 213 4.00 25.46 -5.46
C GLU A 213 3.09 24.51 -4.65
N THR A 214 1.99 24.08 -5.26
CA THR A 214 1.18 22.98 -4.74
C THR A 214 1.77 21.65 -5.21
N MET A 215 2.06 20.73 -4.28
CA MET A 215 2.58 19.42 -4.62
C MET A 215 1.46 18.46 -5.05
N PRO A 216 1.53 17.83 -6.24
CA PRO A 216 0.65 16.73 -6.60
C PRO A 216 0.85 15.54 -5.65
N VAL A 217 -0.25 14.95 -5.20
CA VAL A 217 -0.26 13.74 -4.37
C VAL A 217 -1.34 12.80 -4.89
N ALA A 218 -1.03 11.50 -4.96
CA ALA A 218 -2.02 10.44 -5.16
C ALA A 218 -1.98 9.49 -3.94
N ILE A 219 -3.14 8.95 -3.55
CA ILE A 219 -3.24 7.99 -2.44
C ILE A 219 -3.91 6.74 -2.98
N ALA A 220 -3.15 5.65 -3.08
CA ALA A 220 -3.64 4.36 -3.52
C ALA A 220 -4.16 3.54 -2.32
N LEU A 221 -5.42 3.09 -2.39
CA LEU A 221 -6.05 2.20 -1.42
C LEU A 221 -6.36 0.86 -2.08
N GLY A 222 -5.95 -0.24 -1.44
CA GLY A 222 -6.23 -1.59 -1.95
C GLY A 222 -5.44 -1.99 -3.20
N GLY A 223 -4.18 -1.54 -3.28
CA GLY A 223 -3.21 -2.05 -4.25
C GLY A 223 -2.86 -3.53 -4.03
N ASP A 224 -1.92 -4.04 -4.81
CA ASP A 224 -1.39 -5.37 -4.57
C ASP A 224 -0.64 -5.47 -3.23
N PRO A 225 -0.64 -6.63 -2.57
CA PRO A 225 -0.14 -6.73 -1.20
C PRO A 225 1.37 -6.45 -1.06
N ALA A 226 2.17 -6.78 -2.08
CA ALA A 226 3.61 -6.48 -2.07
C ALA A 226 3.88 -4.98 -2.14
N SER A 227 3.14 -4.24 -2.98
CA SER A 227 3.23 -2.78 -3.03
C SER A 227 2.77 -2.10 -1.75
N VAL A 228 1.70 -2.59 -1.12
CA VAL A 228 1.26 -2.08 0.19
C VAL A 228 2.38 -2.25 1.23
N TYR A 229 2.99 -3.43 1.30
CA TYR A 229 4.14 -3.65 2.18
C TYR A 229 5.33 -2.75 1.83
N ALA A 230 5.69 -2.66 0.54
CA ALA A 230 6.85 -1.89 0.08
C ALA A 230 6.75 -0.41 0.45
N ALA A 231 5.55 0.19 0.47
CA ALA A 231 5.33 1.57 0.91
C ALA A 231 5.71 1.84 2.39
N SER A 232 5.89 0.79 3.20
CA SER A 232 6.35 0.87 4.59
C SER A 232 7.83 0.54 4.76
N ALA A 233 8.48 -0.01 3.73
CA ALA A 233 9.85 -0.50 3.81
C ALA A 233 10.86 0.68 3.94
N PRO A 234 11.92 0.53 4.75
CA PRO A 234 12.93 1.56 4.93
C PRO A 234 13.94 1.56 3.76
N LEU A 235 13.50 1.98 2.57
CA LEU A 235 14.35 2.02 1.38
C LEU A 235 15.18 3.31 1.31
N PRO A 236 16.37 3.26 0.67
CA PRO A 236 17.07 4.46 0.25
C PRO A 236 16.17 5.32 -0.67
N PRO A 237 16.21 6.67 -0.58
CA PRO A 237 15.37 7.55 -1.40
C PRO A 237 15.53 7.42 -2.92
N THR A 238 16.60 6.76 -3.37
CA THR A 238 16.90 6.53 -4.79
C THR A 238 16.26 5.25 -5.34
N ILE A 239 15.63 4.43 -4.48
CA ILE A 239 14.98 3.18 -4.87
C ILE A 239 13.47 3.38 -4.85
N ASP A 240 12.84 3.21 -6.01
CA ASP A 240 11.39 3.20 -6.18
C ASP A 240 10.75 2.00 -5.47
N GLU A 241 9.76 2.25 -4.61
CA GLU A 241 9.05 1.23 -3.87
C GLU A 241 8.32 0.22 -4.77
N TYR A 242 7.86 0.63 -5.96
CA TYR A 242 7.21 -0.31 -6.89
C TYR A 242 8.22 -1.24 -7.58
N LEU A 243 9.46 -0.79 -7.80
CA LEU A 243 10.55 -1.67 -8.23
C LEU A 243 10.85 -2.71 -7.13
N PHE A 244 10.92 -2.27 -5.87
CA PHE A 244 11.14 -3.18 -4.74
C PHE A 244 9.98 -4.17 -4.57
N ALA A 245 8.73 -3.71 -4.67
CA ALA A 245 7.55 -4.57 -4.67
C ALA A 245 7.63 -5.63 -5.78
N GLY A 246 8.06 -5.24 -6.98
CA GLY A 246 8.26 -6.15 -8.11
C GLY A 246 9.31 -7.23 -7.82
N PHE A 247 10.42 -6.85 -7.18
CA PHE A 247 11.46 -7.79 -6.73
C PHE A 247 10.93 -8.78 -5.68
N LEU A 248 10.16 -8.29 -4.70
CA LEU A 248 9.58 -9.12 -3.64
C LEU A 248 8.65 -10.19 -4.23
N ARG A 249 7.70 -9.77 -5.08
CA ARG A 249 6.68 -10.66 -5.68
C ARG A 249 7.16 -11.44 -6.90
N GLY A 250 8.38 -11.17 -7.38
CA GLY A 250 8.96 -11.81 -8.57
C GLY A 250 8.30 -11.43 -9.91
N GLU A 251 7.53 -10.35 -9.96
CA GLU A 251 6.85 -9.87 -11.17
C GLU A 251 6.69 -8.34 -11.11
N PRO A 252 6.91 -7.60 -12.23
CA PRO A 252 6.66 -6.16 -12.30
C PRO A 252 5.28 -5.72 -11.80
N VAL A 253 5.25 -4.65 -11.02
CA VAL A 253 4.00 -3.98 -10.64
C VAL A 253 3.40 -3.28 -11.87
N ARG A 254 2.08 -3.38 -12.04
CA ARG A 254 1.35 -2.71 -13.13
C ARG A 254 0.74 -1.41 -12.61
N LEU A 255 1.15 -0.28 -13.18
CA LEU A 255 0.77 1.06 -12.75
C LEU A 255 -0.08 1.77 -13.79
N ALA A 256 -0.94 2.67 -13.35
CA ALA A 256 -1.75 3.48 -14.24
C ALA A 256 -1.68 4.94 -13.83
N LYS A 257 -1.48 5.82 -14.82
CA LYS A 257 -1.46 7.25 -14.59
C LYS A 257 -2.76 7.72 -13.92
N ALA A 258 -2.63 8.55 -12.89
CA ALA A 258 -3.75 9.20 -12.22
C ALA A 258 -4.56 10.06 -13.20
N VAL A 259 -5.86 10.22 -12.92
CA VAL A 259 -6.77 10.93 -13.84
C VAL A 259 -6.48 12.43 -13.90
N THR A 260 -5.97 13.02 -12.83
CA THR A 260 -5.82 14.48 -12.67
C THR A 260 -4.39 14.92 -12.34
N SER A 261 -3.41 14.02 -12.46
CA SER A 261 -1.99 14.34 -12.26
C SER A 261 -1.09 13.42 -13.07
N ASP A 262 0.21 13.72 -13.12
CA ASP A 262 1.21 12.90 -13.80
C ASP A 262 1.78 11.76 -12.94
N LEU A 263 1.19 11.51 -11.78
CA LEU A 263 1.56 10.40 -10.89
C LEU A 263 0.98 9.08 -11.41
N GLU A 264 1.55 7.95 -10.97
CA GLU A 264 1.15 6.58 -11.34
C GLU A 264 0.92 5.71 -10.10
#